data_AF-A0A961NRF0-F1
#
_entry.id   AF-A0A961NRF0-F1
#
_cell.length_a   1.000
_cell.length_b   1.000
_cell.length_c   1.000
_cell.angle_alpha   90.00
_cell.angle_beta   90.00
_cell.angle_gamma   90.00
#
_symmetry.space_group_name_H-M   'P 1'
#
loop_
_entity.id
_entity.type
_entity.pdbx_description
1 polymer ?
#
loop_
_entity_poly.entity_id
_entity_poly.type
_entity_poly.pdbx_seq_one_letter_code
_entity_poly.pdbx_strand_id
1 'polypeptide(L)'
;MNRKILSRARRIVPISGALGLLLGLAGCSGQAGASDDIRLEFDWLSNPEWRGKAEVAVYHGRVQRYFEDRAAELVLISVTEPFNMEELVKNEAGAGTLVLKQNQVLSFQTGVYPYRQMNSLFWRAESGDFLKATMTSQEWCGQTFKEARPVADHLRLTYNSYWEGEANGSQRASLPQLRSGQLALLFDELPMAVRTAALARTDSIYIYPPLMSSQVYRPDFEVGRIARRPVFNRATVRHETMALTVGARNYRHVRATTVEWSDSGGTYRDTFYVDEDDEDHRLLRWDRHDGGQFLLSELYYSDYWNQNQTGARLTGSAL
;
A
#
# COMPACT_ATOMS: atom_id res chain seq x y z
N MET A 1 25.73 6.85 67.93
CA MET A 1 24.37 6.85 68.50
C MET A 1 23.72 5.51 68.16
N ASN A 2 23.73 4.60 69.12
CA ASN A 2 23.30 3.22 69.01
C ASN A 2 22.27 3.00 70.13
N ARG A 3 21.05 2.53 69.86
CA ARG A 3 20.23 1.78 70.82
C ARG A 3 18.98 1.19 70.17
N LYS A 4 18.99 -0.14 70.10
CA LYS A 4 17.83 -1.04 69.98
C LYS A 4 16.85 -0.79 71.12
N ILE A 5 15.55 -0.99 70.88
CA ILE A 5 14.60 -1.41 71.92
C ILE A 5 13.95 -2.72 71.50
N LEU A 6 14.00 -3.66 72.43
CA LEU A 6 13.58 -5.05 72.38
C LEU A 6 12.25 -5.23 73.13
N SER A 7 11.33 -5.95 72.51
CA SER A 7 10.58 -7.12 73.04
C SER A 7 9.59 -7.03 74.20
N ARG A 8 8.61 -7.98 74.11
CA ARG A 8 7.75 -8.64 75.12
C ARG A 8 6.37 -7.99 75.35
N ALA A 9 5.27 -8.73 75.52
CA ALA A 9 4.97 -10.16 75.55
C ALA A 9 3.45 -10.42 75.43
N ARG A 10 3.08 -11.65 74.99
CA ARG A 10 1.98 -12.56 75.41
C ARG A 10 0.63 -11.92 75.84
N ARG A 11 -0.55 -12.43 75.43
CA ARG A 11 -1.13 -13.72 75.88
C ARG A 11 -2.58 -13.89 75.32
N ILE A 12 -3.03 -15.14 75.23
CA ILE A 12 -4.42 -15.67 75.27
C ILE A 12 -5.08 -16.04 73.92
N VAL A 13 -5.58 -17.28 73.94
CA VAL A 13 -6.26 -18.16 72.96
C VAL A 13 -7.68 -18.42 73.51
N PRO A 14 -8.62 -19.07 72.81
CA PRO A 14 -9.22 -18.86 71.48
C PRO A 14 -10.65 -18.29 71.65
N ILE A 15 -11.50 -18.31 70.61
CA ILE A 15 -12.92 -18.78 70.67
C ILE A 15 -13.70 -18.33 69.42
N SER A 16 -14.52 -19.27 68.94
CA SER A 16 -15.66 -19.11 68.03
C SER A 16 -15.39 -19.01 66.53
N GLY A 17 -15.62 -20.14 65.87
CA GLY A 17 -15.92 -20.19 64.45
C GLY A 17 -17.14 -19.34 64.11
N ALA A 18 -16.99 -18.55 63.07
CA ALA A 18 -18.09 -17.94 62.35
C ALA A 18 -17.98 -18.41 60.90
N LEU A 19 -19.04 -19.13 60.50
CA LEU A 19 -19.33 -19.58 59.15
C LEU A 19 -19.51 -18.35 58.26
N GLY A 20 -18.45 -17.95 57.56
CA GLY A 20 -18.46 -16.83 56.61
C GLY A 20 -18.70 -17.33 55.19
N LEU A 21 -19.95 -17.26 54.75
CA LEU A 21 -20.35 -17.35 53.34
C LEU A 21 -19.73 -16.15 52.60
N LEU A 22 -18.72 -16.36 51.76
CA LEU A 22 -18.15 -15.32 50.91
C LEU A 22 -18.14 -15.76 49.45
N LEU A 23 -18.95 -15.01 48.71
CA LEU A 23 -19.25 -15.05 47.29
C LEU A 23 -18.06 -15.50 46.43
N GLY A 24 -18.30 -16.51 45.60
CA GLY A 24 -17.46 -16.80 44.45
C GLY A 24 -17.43 -15.58 43.54
N LEU A 25 -16.29 -14.90 43.50
CA LEU A 25 -15.93 -13.97 42.45
C LEU A 25 -15.91 -14.77 41.15
N ALA A 26 -16.96 -14.65 40.35
CA ALA A 26 -16.92 -15.00 38.94
C ALA A 26 -15.83 -14.12 38.32
N GLY A 27 -14.64 -14.70 38.17
CA GLY A 27 -13.58 -14.12 37.37
C GLY A 27 -14.09 -14.06 35.94
N CYS A 28 -14.60 -12.89 35.53
CA CYS A 28 -14.59 -12.51 34.13
C CYS A 28 -13.13 -12.52 33.71
N SER A 29 -12.69 -13.66 33.19
CA SER A 29 -11.56 -13.75 32.29
C SER A 29 -11.97 -12.92 31.07
N GLY A 30 -11.76 -11.61 31.16
CA GLY A 30 -11.70 -10.77 29.99
C GLY A 30 -10.54 -11.30 29.17
N GLN A 31 -10.85 -12.17 28.20
CA GLN A 31 -10.06 -12.25 27.00
C GLN A 31 -10.00 -10.82 26.49
N ALA A 32 -8.84 -10.17 26.68
CA ALA A 32 -8.50 -9.01 25.89
C ALA A 32 -8.66 -9.46 24.44
N GLY A 33 -9.73 -9.00 23.78
CA GLY A 33 -9.92 -9.23 22.36
C GLY A 33 -8.62 -8.80 21.68
N ALA A 34 -8.04 -9.69 20.88
CA ALA A 34 -7.00 -9.30 19.96
C ALA A 34 -7.53 -8.04 19.23
N SER A 35 -6.73 -6.98 19.17
CA SER A 35 -7.09 -5.83 18.35
C SER A 35 -7.29 -6.35 16.92
N ASP A 36 -8.52 -6.27 16.41
CA ASP A 36 -8.91 -6.52 15.01
C ASP A 36 -8.32 -5.44 14.07
N ASP A 37 -7.05 -5.10 14.26
CA ASP A 37 -6.33 -4.20 13.39
C ASP A 37 -6.07 -4.94 12.08
N ILE A 38 -6.89 -4.64 11.08
CA ILE A 38 -6.69 -5.13 9.72
C ILE A 38 -5.38 -4.53 9.19
N ARG A 39 -4.50 -5.37 8.64
CA ARG A 39 -3.22 -4.98 8.06
C ARG A 39 -3.04 -5.63 6.69
N LEU A 40 -2.24 -4.99 5.83
CA LEU A 40 -1.91 -5.56 4.52
C LEU A 40 -0.97 -6.77 4.68
N GLU A 41 -1.55 -7.95 4.88
CA GLU A 41 -0.81 -9.21 4.94
C GLU A 41 -0.53 -9.71 3.51
N PHE A 42 0.73 -10.05 3.23
CA PHE A 42 1.22 -10.47 1.92
C PHE A 42 1.52 -11.97 1.91
N ASP A 43 0.50 -12.80 2.13
CA ASP A 43 0.65 -14.24 2.36
C ASP A 43 1.36 -14.99 1.22
N TRP A 44 1.20 -14.50 0.00
CA TRP A 44 1.82 -15.05 -1.20
C TRP A 44 3.35 -14.86 -1.26
N LEU A 45 3.96 -14.02 -0.41
CA LEU A 45 5.42 -13.92 -0.35
C LEU A 45 6.08 -15.24 0.09
N SER A 46 5.31 -16.16 0.68
CA SER A 46 5.77 -17.50 1.03
C SER A 46 5.84 -18.47 -0.17
N ASN A 47 5.20 -18.13 -1.29
CA ASN A 47 5.17 -18.93 -2.52
C ASN A 47 6.61 -19.16 -3.04
N PRO A 48 7.00 -20.41 -3.34
CA PRO A 48 8.31 -20.72 -3.93
C PRO A 48 8.71 -19.87 -5.14
N GLU A 49 7.77 -19.37 -5.96
CA GLU A 49 8.07 -18.54 -7.14
C GLU A 49 8.76 -17.22 -6.78
N TRP A 50 8.50 -16.68 -5.59
CA TRP A 50 9.08 -15.43 -5.09
C TRP A 50 10.47 -15.60 -4.47
N ARG A 51 10.90 -16.84 -4.17
CA ARG A 51 12.14 -17.08 -3.42
C ARG A 51 13.36 -16.59 -4.21
N GLY A 52 13.92 -15.47 -3.77
CA GLY A 52 15.07 -14.82 -4.39
C GLY A 52 14.79 -14.24 -5.77
N LYS A 53 13.52 -13.96 -6.10
CA LYS A 53 13.08 -13.41 -7.38
C LYS A 53 12.17 -12.21 -7.17
N ALA A 54 12.06 -11.37 -8.20
CA ALA A 54 11.03 -10.35 -8.31
C ALA A 54 9.88 -10.84 -9.20
N GLU A 55 8.65 -10.50 -8.85
CA GLU A 55 7.51 -10.52 -9.77
C GLU A 55 7.58 -9.27 -10.66
N VAL A 56 7.52 -9.44 -11.98
CA VAL A 56 7.42 -8.36 -12.95
C VAL A 56 6.14 -8.57 -13.75
N ALA A 57 5.14 -7.74 -13.48
CA ALA A 57 3.84 -7.76 -14.15
C ALA A 57 3.75 -6.57 -15.12
N VAL A 58 3.58 -6.86 -16.42
CA VAL A 58 3.49 -5.87 -17.49
C VAL A 58 2.03 -5.73 -17.89
N TYR A 59 1.55 -4.49 -17.93
CA TYR A 59 0.19 -4.15 -18.32
C TYR A 59 0.22 -3.21 -19.52
N HIS A 60 -0.63 -3.50 -20.50
CA HIS A 60 -0.87 -2.62 -21.64
C HIS A 60 -2.24 -1.98 -21.53
N GLY A 61 -2.33 -0.73 -21.95
CA GLY A 61 -3.48 0.08 -21.59
C GLY A 61 -3.54 1.43 -22.23
N ARG A 62 -4.38 2.28 -21.65
CA ARG A 62 -4.53 3.68 -22.02
C ARG A 62 -4.61 4.56 -20.78
N VAL A 63 -4.09 5.77 -20.89
CA VAL A 63 -4.26 6.86 -19.92
C VAL A 63 -4.79 8.10 -20.63
N GLN A 64 -5.48 8.96 -19.90
CA GLN A 64 -5.90 10.25 -20.44
C GLN A 64 -4.84 11.32 -20.13
N ARG A 65 -4.31 11.97 -21.17
CA ARG A 65 -3.38 13.11 -21.03
C ARG A 65 -3.67 14.18 -22.07
N TYR A 66 -3.77 15.44 -21.62
CA TYR A 66 -4.12 16.58 -22.47
C TYR A 66 -5.43 16.37 -23.26
N PHE A 67 -6.44 15.79 -22.60
CA PHE A 67 -7.73 15.45 -23.21
C PHE A 67 -7.65 14.42 -24.35
N GLU A 68 -6.52 13.72 -24.49
CA GLU A 68 -6.33 12.66 -25.48
C GLU A 68 -6.06 11.32 -24.78
N ASP A 69 -6.62 10.25 -25.35
CA ASP A 69 -6.30 8.88 -24.97
C ASP A 69 -4.91 8.51 -25.51
N ARG A 70 -4.02 8.08 -24.61
CA ARG A 70 -2.65 7.68 -24.94
C ARG A 70 -2.46 6.21 -24.63
N ALA A 71 -1.96 5.44 -25.60
CA ALA A 71 -1.47 4.10 -25.33
C ALA A 71 -0.35 4.17 -24.27
N ALA A 72 -0.43 3.28 -23.28
CA ALA A 72 0.43 3.29 -22.12
C ALA A 72 0.84 1.87 -21.72
N GLU A 73 2.04 1.78 -21.16
CA GLU A 73 2.55 0.59 -20.49
C GLU A 73 2.76 0.91 -19.01
N LEU A 74 2.23 0.05 -18.15
CA LEU A 74 2.47 0.05 -16.72
C LEU A 74 3.21 -1.23 -16.35
N VAL A 75 4.37 -1.12 -15.72
CA VAL A 75 5.11 -2.27 -15.20
C VAL A 75 5.13 -2.20 -13.68
N LEU A 76 4.61 -3.23 -13.02
CA LEU A 76 4.68 -3.41 -11.57
C LEU A 76 5.81 -4.41 -11.29
N ILE A 77 6.83 -3.99 -10.54
CA ILE A 77 7.99 -4.81 -10.17
C ILE A 77 8.00 -4.94 -8.66
N SER A 78 7.73 -6.13 -8.16
CA SER A 78 7.61 -6.41 -6.75
C SER A 78 8.69 -7.36 -6.28
N VAL A 79 9.39 -7.02 -5.20
CA VAL A 79 10.53 -7.79 -4.69
C VAL A 79 10.66 -7.64 -3.18
N THR A 80 11.07 -8.70 -2.50
CA THR A 80 11.48 -8.63 -1.10
C THR A 80 12.97 -8.34 -0.99
N GLU A 81 13.35 -7.37 -0.16
CA GLU A 81 14.77 -7.05 0.06
C GLU A 81 15.08 -6.67 1.52
N PRO A 82 16.32 -6.92 2.01
CA PRO A 82 16.79 -6.40 3.29
C PRO A 82 16.82 -4.87 3.30
N PHE A 83 16.44 -4.27 4.43
CA PHE A 83 16.25 -2.83 4.53
C PHE A 83 16.82 -2.27 5.84
N ASN A 84 17.47 -1.12 5.74
CA ASN A 84 17.87 -0.31 6.88
C ASN A 84 16.68 0.56 7.29
N MET A 85 16.07 0.26 8.44
CA MET A 85 14.88 0.95 8.95
C MET A 85 15.15 2.36 9.45
N GLU A 86 16.40 2.69 9.80
CA GLU A 86 16.78 4.03 10.26
C GLU A 86 16.93 5.00 9.09
N GLU A 87 17.63 4.57 8.05
CA GLU A 87 17.89 5.38 6.85
C GLU A 87 16.76 5.28 5.80
N LEU A 88 15.92 4.25 5.92
CA LEU A 88 14.89 3.86 4.96
C LEU A 88 15.44 3.62 3.54
N VAL A 89 16.46 2.77 3.47
CA VAL A 89 17.16 2.36 2.24
C VAL A 89 17.45 0.86 2.24
N LYS A 90 17.75 0.30 1.06
CA LYS A 90 18.20 -1.08 0.93
C LYS A 90 19.44 -1.34 1.81
N ASN A 91 19.45 -2.47 2.51
CA ASN A 91 20.60 -2.91 3.29
C ASN A 91 21.49 -3.85 2.48
N GLU A 92 22.63 -3.35 2.02
CA GLU A 92 23.60 -4.11 1.21
C GLU A 92 24.30 -5.23 1.99
N ALA A 93 24.32 -5.19 3.32
CA ALA A 93 24.89 -6.27 4.14
C ALA A 93 24.04 -7.56 4.12
N GLY A 94 22.82 -7.50 3.58
CA GLY A 94 21.95 -8.68 3.43
C GLY A 94 21.23 -9.14 4.70
N ALA A 95 21.43 -8.45 5.83
CA ALA A 95 20.81 -8.77 7.11
C ALA A 95 19.72 -7.75 7.50
N GLY A 96 18.81 -8.13 8.39
CA GLY A 96 17.86 -7.20 9.01
C GLY A 96 16.42 -7.38 8.53
N THR A 97 15.63 -6.31 8.67
CA THR A 97 14.19 -6.30 8.34
C THR A 97 14.00 -6.46 6.84
N LEU A 98 13.12 -7.37 6.44
CA LEU A 98 12.69 -7.50 5.06
C LEU A 98 11.55 -6.52 4.77
N VAL A 99 11.62 -5.88 3.61
CA VAL A 99 10.53 -5.08 3.06
C VAL A 99 10.03 -5.71 1.78
N LEU A 100 8.73 -5.56 1.53
CA LEU A 100 8.18 -5.66 0.19
C LEU A 100 8.34 -4.30 -0.48
N LYS A 101 9.07 -4.25 -1.59
CA LYS A 101 9.17 -3.07 -2.46
C LYS A 101 8.36 -3.32 -3.71
N GLN A 102 7.51 -2.37 -4.10
CA GLN A 102 6.91 -2.33 -5.43
C GLN A 102 7.36 -1.06 -6.17
N ASN A 103 7.98 -1.24 -7.32
CA ASN A 103 8.15 -0.19 -8.30
C ASN A 103 6.99 -0.20 -9.28
N GLN A 104 6.42 0.96 -9.57
CA GLN A 104 5.40 1.20 -10.58
C GLN A 104 6.02 2.08 -11.63
N VAL A 105 6.20 1.56 -12.85
CA VAL A 105 6.81 2.28 -13.97
C VAL A 105 5.75 2.51 -15.02
N LEU A 106 5.35 3.76 -15.21
CA LEU A 106 4.36 4.17 -16.20
C LEU A 106 5.05 4.91 -17.34
N SER A 107 4.82 4.43 -18.57
CA SER A 107 5.35 5.03 -19.80
C SER A 107 4.25 5.23 -20.84
N PHE A 108 4.18 6.42 -21.43
CA PHE A 108 3.27 6.73 -22.53
C PHE A 108 3.80 7.88 -23.39
N GLN A 109 3.39 7.95 -24.66
CA GLN A 109 3.88 8.97 -25.60
C GLN A 109 2.95 10.18 -25.69
N THR A 110 3.51 11.38 -25.52
CA THR A 110 2.84 12.66 -25.77
C THR A 110 3.41 13.36 -27.00
N GLY A 111 2.85 13.06 -28.17
CA GLY A 111 3.30 13.63 -29.45
C GLY A 111 4.76 13.28 -29.71
N VAL A 112 5.65 14.26 -29.56
CA VAL A 112 7.09 14.12 -29.87
C VAL A 112 7.97 13.71 -28.68
N TYR A 113 7.41 13.55 -27.47
CA TYR A 113 8.18 13.13 -26.30
C TYR A 113 7.41 12.16 -25.39
N PRO A 114 8.11 11.27 -24.66
CA PRO A 114 7.49 10.36 -23.73
C PRO A 114 7.30 11.00 -22.35
N TYR A 115 6.28 10.53 -21.63
CA TYR A 115 6.21 10.59 -20.18
C TYR A 115 6.81 9.31 -19.60
N ARG A 116 7.64 9.46 -18.56
CA ARG A 116 8.22 8.34 -17.82
C ARG A 116 8.16 8.65 -16.33
N GLN A 117 7.22 7.99 -15.67
CA GLN A 117 6.98 8.16 -14.25
C GLN A 117 7.32 6.86 -13.53
N MET A 118 7.99 6.98 -12.39
CA MET A 118 8.28 5.85 -11.54
C MET A 118 7.92 6.17 -10.09
N ASN A 119 7.17 5.28 -9.45
CA ASN A 119 6.87 5.33 -8.03
C ASN A 119 7.43 4.06 -7.36
N SER A 120 8.03 4.19 -6.19
CA SER A 120 8.53 3.07 -5.38
C SER A 120 7.87 3.10 -4.03
N LEU A 121 7.12 2.05 -3.70
CA LEU A 121 6.43 1.88 -2.43
C LEU A 121 7.11 0.78 -1.61
N PHE A 122 7.14 0.97 -0.30
CA PHE A 122 7.84 0.09 0.64
C PHE A 122 6.92 -0.24 1.81
N TRP A 123 6.74 -1.53 2.06
CA TRP A 123 6.03 -2.05 3.23
C TRP A 123 6.94 -2.98 4.00
N ARG A 124 6.77 -3.05 5.32
CA ARG A 124 7.41 -4.11 6.10
C ARG A 124 6.80 -5.45 5.69
N ALA A 125 7.62 -6.42 5.30
CA ALA A 125 7.12 -7.69 4.76
C ALA A 125 6.33 -8.50 5.80
N GLU A 126 6.70 -8.41 7.08
CA GLU A 126 6.05 -9.19 8.16
C GLU A 126 4.73 -8.60 8.65
N SER A 127 4.54 -7.28 8.54
CA SER A 127 3.40 -6.60 9.17
C SER A 127 2.50 -5.84 8.20
N GLY A 128 2.94 -5.61 6.96
CA GLY A 128 2.23 -4.77 6.02
C GLY A 128 2.34 -3.27 6.28
N ASP A 129 3.12 -2.84 7.27
CA ASP A 129 3.22 -1.43 7.62
C ASP A 129 3.87 -0.64 6.47
N PHE A 130 3.17 0.38 5.97
CA PHE A 130 3.71 1.31 5.00
C PHE A 130 4.88 2.10 5.60
N LEU A 131 6.02 2.14 4.90
CA LEU A 131 7.26 2.76 5.37
C LEU A 131 7.55 4.07 4.65
N LYS A 132 7.44 4.06 3.32
CA LYS A 132 7.63 5.24 2.46
C LYS A 132 7.14 4.98 1.05
N ALA A 133 6.90 6.05 0.33
CA ALA A 133 6.84 6.04 -1.13
C ALA A 133 7.71 7.16 -1.69
N THR A 134 8.35 6.92 -2.83
CA THR A 134 9.12 7.93 -3.59
C THR A 134 8.70 7.90 -5.04
N MET A 135 8.41 9.07 -5.61
CA MET A 135 7.98 9.21 -6.98
C MET A 135 8.86 10.19 -7.74
N THR A 136 9.19 9.84 -8.98
CA THR A 136 9.85 10.76 -9.93
C THR A 136 9.06 10.84 -11.24
N SER A 137 8.98 12.06 -11.76
CA SER A 137 8.46 12.41 -13.08
C SER A 137 9.61 13.03 -13.86
N GLN A 138 9.89 12.53 -15.06
CA GLN A 138 10.98 12.99 -15.91
C GLN A 138 10.46 13.26 -17.32
N GLU A 139 10.15 14.53 -17.60
CA GLU A 139 9.53 14.94 -18.86
C GLU A 139 10.15 16.21 -19.44
N TRP A 140 9.90 16.46 -20.73
CA TRP A 140 10.35 17.69 -21.39
C TRP A 140 9.70 18.94 -20.80
N CYS A 141 8.51 18.81 -20.20
CA CYS A 141 7.82 19.91 -19.53
C CYS A 141 8.33 20.19 -18.12
N GLY A 142 9.24 19.37 -17.57
CA GLY A 142 9.76 19.54 -16.22
C GLY A 142 10.03 18.22 -15.51
N GLN A 143 10.64 18.33 -14.34
CA GLN A 143 10.91 17.21 -13.44
C GLN A 143 10.28 17.45 -12.09
N THR A 144 9.82 16.36 -11.47
CA THR A 144 9.27 16.39 -10.12
C THR A 144 9.75 15.17 -9.33
N PHE A 145 10.19 15.40 -8.10
CA PHE A 145 10.45 14.38 -7.09
C PHE A 145 9.48 14.57 -5.94
N LYS A 146 8.90 13.48 -5.43
CA LYS A 146 8.06 13.44 -4.23
C LYS A 146 8.50 12.30 -3.32
N GLU A 147 8.42 12.51 -2.02
CA GLU A 147 8.56 11.46 -1.03
C GLU A 147 7.47 11.58 0.04
N ALA A 148 6.71 10.51 0.24
CA ALA A 148 5.73 10.38 1.29
C ALA A 148 6.25 9.44 2.38
N ARG A 149 6.20 9.89 3.65
CA ARG A 149 6.57 9.07 4.82
C ARG A 149 5.55 9.26 5.94
N PRO A 150 5.10 8.19 6.61
CA PRO A 150 4.35 8.32 7.85
C PRO A 150 5.26 8.86 8.96
N VAL A 151 4.73 9.79 9.75
CA VAL A 151 5.40 10.41 10.91
C VAL A 151 4.37 10.52 12.02
N ALA A 152 4.40 9.59 12.97
CA ALA A 152 3.53 9.52 14.15
C ALA A 152 2.01 9.70 13.85
N ASP A 153 1.55 10.95 13.73
CA ASP A 153 0.15 11.37 13.57
C ASP A 153 -0.18 11.93 12.17
N HIS A 154 0.79 12.01 11.25
CA HIS A 154 0.59 12.54 9.90
C HIS A 154 1.41 11.81 8.85
N LEU A 155 0.97 11.90 7.60
CA LEU A 155 1.79 11.63 6.43
C LEU A 155 2.53 12.92 6.06
N ARG A 156 3.87 12.87 6.02
CA ARG A 156 4.71 13.96 5.51
C ARG A 156 5.01 13.71 4.05
N LEU A 157 4.59 14.64 3.19
CA LEU A 157 4.99 14.71 1.78
C LEU A 157 6.09 15.77 1.64
N THR A 158 7.26 15.42 1.12
CA THR A 158 8.31 16.36 0.70
C THR A 158 8.44 16.30 -0.82
N TYR A 159 8.69 17.43 -1.47
CA TYR A 159 8.75 17.47 -2.92
C TYR A 159 9.69 18.56 -3.44
N ASN A 160 10.22 18.32 -4.65
CA ASN A 160 10.87 19.30 -5.51
C ASN A 160 10.21 19.23 -6.87
N SER A 161 9.57 20.30 -7.31
CA SER A 161 8.72 20.35 -8.50
C SER A 161 9.12 21.53 -9.37
N TYR A 162 9.14 21.32 -10.69
CA TYR A 162 9.32 22.38 -11.68
C TYR A 162 8.10 23.31 -11.80
N TRP A 163 6.92 22.89 -11.33
CA TRP A 163 5.67 23.62 -11.56
C TRP A 163 5.58 24.91 -10.72
N GLU A 164 5.06 25.96 -11.36
CA GLU A 164 4.83 27.26 -10.73
C GLU A 164 3.94 27.12 -9.48
N GLY A 165 4.36 27.75 -8.38
CA GLY A 165 3.66 27.67 -7.09
C GLY A 165 3.91 26.39 -6.29
N GLU A 166 4.55 25.37 -6.87
CA GLU A 166 5.00 24.18 -6.15
C GLU A 166 6.45 24.36 -5.68
N ALA A 167 7.39 24.58 -6.60
CA ALA A 167 8.83 24.66 -6.32
C ALA A 167 9.31 23.52 -5.39
N ASN A 168 10.15 23.80 -4.40
CA ASN A 168 10.47 22.85 -3.33
C ASN A 168 9.60 23.10 -2.09
N GLY A 169 9.15 22.04 -1.42
CA GLY A 169 8.31 22.19 -0.25
C GLY A 169 8.04 20.91 0.53
N SER A 170 7.24 21.06 1.59
CA SER A 170 6.74 19.96 2.39
C SER A 170 5.31 20.21 2.85
N GLN A 171 4.52 19.15 2.91
CA GLN A 171 3.15 19.13 3.40
C GLN A 171 2.96 18.05 4.45
N ARG A 172 1.98 18.30 5.31
CA ARG A 172 1.51 17.35 6.31
C ARG A 172 0.05 17.09 6.07
N ALA A 173 -0.32 15.83 5.95
CA ALA A 173 -1.70 15.38 5.95
C ALA A 173 -1.92 14.56 7.21
N SER A 174 -2.79 15.04 8.10
CA SER A 174 -3.13 14.30 9.32
C SER A 174 -3.64 12.91 8.98
N LEU A 175 -3.15 11.91 9.70
CA LEU A 175 -3.68 10.56 9.58
C LEU A 175 -5.11 10.55 10.13
N PRO A 176 -6.03 9.83 9.49
CA PRO A 176 -7.38 9.67 10.02
C PRO A 176 -7.34 8.87 11.32
N GLN A 177 -8.28 9.16 12.23
CA GLN A 177 -8.53 8.30 13.38
C GLN A 177 -9.22 7.02 12.90
N LEU A 178 -8.45 5.95 12.78
CA LEU A 178 -8.96 4.66 12.33
C LEU A 178 -9.78 4.00 13.44
N ARG A 179 -10.95 3.48 13.08
CA ARG A 179 -11.67 2.49 13.89
C ARG A 179 -11.15 1.10 13.56
N SER A 180 -11.44 0.14 14.44
CA SER A 180 -11.20 -1.28 14.14
C SER A 180 -11.75 -1.64 12.76
N GLY A 181 -10.96 -2.37 11.97
CA GLY A 181 -11.30 -2.76 10.61
C GLY A 181 -11.15 -1.69 9.52
N GLN A 182 -10.61 -0.51 9.81
CA GLN A 182 -10.36 0.54 8.81
C GLN A 182 -8.89 0.65 8.43
N LEU A 183 -8.64 0.96 7.15
CA LEU A 183 -7.31 1.20 6.60
C LEU A 183 -7.16 2.66 6.17
N ALA A 184 -5.94 3.18 6.24
CA ALA A 184 -5.52 4.39 5.55
C ALA A 184 -4.41 4.03 4.56
N LEU A 185 -4.65 4.29 3.27
CA LEU A 185 -3.76 3.90 2.18
C LEU A 185 -3.45 5.11 1.29
N LEU A 186 -2.29 5.16 0.67
CA LEU A 186 -2.09 5.93 -0.54
C LEU A 186 -2.82 5.24 -1.69
N PHE A 187 -3.33 6.03 -2.63
CA PHE A 187 -3.92 5.48 -3.86
C PHE A 187 -2.95 4.53 -4.58
N ASP A 188 -1.66 4.88 -4.61
CA ASP A 188 -0.65 4.05 -5.27
C ASP A 188 -0.37 2.72 -4.53
N GLU A 189 -0.88 2.52 -3.31
CA GLU A 189 -0.81 1.22 -2.63
C GLU A 189 -1.89 0.25 -3.13
N LEU A 190 -2.96 0.75 -3.76
CA LEU A 190 -4.12 -0.07 -4.18
C LEU A 190 -3.75 -1.26 -5.07
N PRO A 191 -2.86 -1.15 -6.08
CA PRO A 191 -2.48 -2.30 -6.91
C PRO A 191 -1.92 -3.48 -6.11
N MET A 192 -1.31 -3.23 -4.94
CA MET A 192 -0.87 -4.27 -4.02
C MET A 192 -1.97 -4.62 -3.01
N ALA A 193 -2.63 -3.62 -2.43
CA ALA A 193 -3.63 -3.82 -1.38
C ALA A 193 -4.83 -4.67 -1.84
N VAL A 194 -5.26 -4.56 -3.10
CA VAL A 194 -6.39 -5.33 -3.66
C VAL A 194 -6.14 -6.84 -3.69
N ARG A 195 -4.88 -7.27 -3.62
CA ARG A 195 -4.47 -8.67 -3.55
C ARG A 195 -4.58 -9.24 -2.13
N THR A 196 -4.75 -8.39 -1.12
CA THR A 196 -4.78 -8.79 0.29
C THR A 196 -6.18 -9.11 0.78
N ALA A 197 -6.27 -10.06 1.71
CA ALA A 197 -7.54 -10.37 2.39
C ALA A 197 -8.04 -9.19 3.24
N ALA A 198 -7.14 -8.29 3.66
CA ALA A 198 -7.47 -7.07 4.38
C ALA A 198 -8.42 -6.17 3.59
N LEU A 199 -8.07 -5.83 2.35
CA LEU A 199 -8.94 -4.98 1.54
C LEU A 199 -10.22 -5.72 1.11
N ALA A 200 -10.17 -7.03 0.92
CA ALA A 200 -11.33 -7.85 0.56
C ALA A 200 -12.42 -7.92 1.66
N ARG A 201 -12.07 -7.59 2.91
CA ARG A 201 -12.99 -7.63 4.08
C ARG A 201 -13.45 -6.24 4.53
N THR A 202 -13.06 -5.18 3.83
CA THR A 202 -13.32 -3.80 4.23
C THR A 202 -14.27 -3.14 3.24
N ASP A 203 -15.30 -2.45 3.74
CA ASP A 203 -16.26 -1.68 2.93
C ASP A 203 -15.89 -0.19 2.80
N SER A 204 -14.90 0.26 3.57
CA SER A 204 -14.49 1.65 3.62
C SER A 204 -13.05 1.84 4.09
N ILE A 205 -12.32 2.66 3.35
CA ILE A 205 -10.94 3.04 3.67
C ILE A 205 -10.81 4.55 3.70
N TYR A 206 -9.67 5.04 4.18
CA TYR A 206 -9.20 6.38 3.90
C TYR A 206 -8.13 6.30 2.82
N ILE A 207 -8.24 7.16 1.81
CA ILE A 207 -7.34 7.18 0.67
C ILE A 207 -6.65 8.54 0.54
N TYR A 208 -5.32 8.51 0.39
CA TYR A 208 -4.53 9.67 0.02
C TYR A 208 -4.38 9.74 -1.51
N PRO A 209 -4.47 10.93 -2.14
CA PRO A 209 -4.37 11.08 -3.59
C PRO A 209 -3.08 10.50 -4.20
N PRO A 210 -3.09 10.15 -5.50
CA PRO A 210 -1.93 9.55 -6.16
C PRO A 210 -0.70 10.44 -6.10
N LEU A 211 0.43 9.84 -5.75
CA LEU A 211 1.76 10.41 -5.86
C LEU A 211 2.25 10.38 -7.31
N MET A 212 1.89 9.34 -8.08
CA MET A 212 2.23 9.16 -9.49
C MET A 212 1.58 10.25 -10.35
N SER A 213 2.21 11.42 -10.38
CA SER A 213 1.82 12.62 -11.14
C SER A 213 2.98 13.62 -11.17
N SER A 214 3.15 14.33 -12.28
CA SER A 214 4.13 15.41 -12.44
C SER A 214 3.84 16.62 -11.55
N GLN A 215 2.58 16.87 -11.18
CA GLN A 215 2.17 17.94 -10.29
C GLN A 215 1.82 17.40 -8.90
N VAL A 216 2.08 18.20 -7.87
CA VAL A 216 1.73 17.93 -6.46
C VAL A 216 0.26 18.23 -6.19
N TYR A 217 -0.27 19.34 -6.72
CA TYR A 217 -1.62 19.82 -6.39
C TYR A 217 -2.70 19.50 -7.42
N ARG A 218 -2.30 19.12 -8.63
CA ARG A 218 -3.22 18.80 -9.72
C ARG A 218 -2.79 17.51 -10.39
N PRO A 219 -3.17 16.34 -9.85
CA PRO A 219 -2.79 15.05 -10.42
C PRO A 219 -3.02 14.97 -11.93
N ASP A 220 -2.03 14.44 -12.66
CA ASP A 220 -1.99 14.44 -14.12
C ASP A 220 -3.20 13.77 -14.80
N PHE A 221 -3.80 12.80 -14.11
CA PHE A 221 -4.91 11.97 -14.57
C PHE A 221 -6.28 12.53 -14.17
N GLU A 222 -6.31 13.60 -13.38
CA GLU A 222 -7.54 14.29 -12.99
C GLU A 222 -7.80 15.47 -13.93
N VAL A 223 -8.01 15.15 -15.20
CA VAL A 223 -8.10 16.12 -16.29
C VAL A 223 -9.24 17.13 -16.03
N GLY A 224 -8.92 18.42 -16.17
CA GLY A 224 -9.87 19.52 -15.98
C GLY A 224 -10.21 19.86 -14.53
N ARG A 225 -9.55 19.23 -13.54
CA ARG A 225 -9.79 19.49 -12.12
C ARG A 225 -8.93 20.61 -11.55
N ILE A 226 -9.41 21.21 -10.46
CA ILE A 226 -8.74 22.32 -9.77
C ILE A 226 -7.59 21.80 -8.89
N ALA A 227 -6.58 22.66 -8.71
CA ALA A 227 -5.47 22.37 -7.81
C ALA A 227 -5.97 22.33 -6.36
N ARG A 228 -5.50 21.34 -5.58
CA ARG A 228 -5.87 21.17 -4.17
C ARG A 228 -4.75 20.55 -3.37
N ARG A 229 -4.77 20.79 -2.06
CA ARG A 229 -3.83 20.14 -1.15
C ARG A 229 -4.24 18.66 -0.97
N PRO A 230 -3.32 17.72 -1.15
CA PRO A 230 -3.60 16.31 -0.94
C PRO A 230 -3.83 16.01 0.55
N VAL A 231 -4.98 15.41 0.83
CA VAL A 231 -5.44 15.00 2.16
C VAL A 231 -6.10 13.63 2.07
N PHE A 232 -6.18 12.91 3.18
CA PHE A 232 -6.95 11.67 3.22
C PHE A 232 -8.44 11.95 3.07
N ASN A 233 -9.10 11.23 2.16
CA ASN A 233 -10.54 11.25 1.97
C ASN A 233 -11.13 9.87 2.28
N ARG A 234 -12.38 9.83 2.75
CA ARG A 234 -13.08 8.56 2.88
C ARG A 234 -13.39 8.00 1.50
N ALA A 235 -13.11 6.72 1.30
CA ALA A 235 -13.50 5.96 0.13
C ALA A 235 -14.41 4.80 0.54
N THR A 236 -15.37 4.49 -0.32
CA THR A 236 -16.14 3.24 -0.23
C THR A 236 -15.46 2.17 -1.06
N VAL A 237 -15.52 0.94 -0.57
CA VAL A 237 -14.97 -0.24 -1.22
C VAL A 237 -16.13 -1.21 -1.45
N ARG A 238 -16.25 -1.69 -2.69
CA ARG A 238 -17.28 -2.66 -3.08
C ARG A 238 -16.63 -3.82 -3.81
N HIS A 239 -17.12 -5.02 -3.55
CA HIS A 239 -16.60 -6.24 -4.16
C HIS A 239 -17.71 -6.93 -4.94
N GLU A 240 -17.36 -7.39 -6.14
CA GLU A 240 -18.22 -8.22 -6.99
C GLU A 240 -17.39 -9.39 -7.50
N THR A 241 -18.00 -10.57 -7.59
CA THR A 241 -17.37 -11.76 -8.18
C THR A 241 -17.94 -12.00 -9.56
N MET A 242 -17.07 -12.25 -10.54
CA MET A 242 -17.45 -12.47 -11.93
C MET A 242 -16.47 -13.39 -12.65
N ALA A 243 -16.87 -13.88 -13.83
CA ALA A 243 -15.92 -14.39 -14.80
C ALA A 243 -15.39 -13.23 -15.66
N LEU A 244 -14.13 -13.31 -16.08
CA LEU A 244 -13.48 -12.28 -16.90
C LEU A 244 -12.57 -12.91 -17.95
N THR A 245 -12.57 -12.34 -19.15
CA THR A 245 -11.58 -12.68 -20.19
C THR A 245 -10.52 -11.59 -20.23
N VAL A 246 -9.25 -11.97 -20.12
CA VAL A 246 -8.08 -11.08 -20.29
C VAL A 246 -7.14 -11.74 -21.29
N GLY A 247 -6.82 -11.01 -22.37
CA GLY A 247 -6.08 -11.58 -23.50
C GLY A 247 -6.82 -12.78 -24.10
N ALA A 248 -6.13 -13.92 -24.19
CA ALA A 248 -6.70 -15.18 -24.65
C ALA A 248 -7.23 -16.08 -23.51
N ARG A 249 -7.12 -15.65 -22.25
CA ARG A 249 -7.45 -16.46 -21.07
C ARG A 249 -8.81 -16.11 -20.49
N ASN A 250 -9.49 -17.13 -20.00
CA ASN A 250 -10.76 -17.01 -19.28
C ASN A 250 -10.55 -17.35 -17.80
N TYR A 251 -10.92 -16.41 -16.93
CA TYR A 251 -10.84 -16.52 -15.48
C TYR A 251 -12.25 -16.73 -14.93
N ARG A 252 -12.42 -17.71 -14.03
CA ARG A 252 -13.74 -18.12 -13.54
C ARG A 252 -14.16 -17.34 -12.30
N HIS A 253 -13.24 -17.17 -11.36
CA HIS A 253 -13.49 -16.46 -10.11
C HIS A 253 -12.60 -15.23 -10.04
N VAL A 254 -13.11 -14.11 -10.53
CA VAL A 254 -12.44 -12.81 -10.45
C VAL A 254 -13.18 -11.91 -9.49
N ARG A 255 -12.47 -11.35 -8.51
CA ARG A 255 -12.98 -10.30 -7.64
C ARG A 255 -12.70 -8.94 -8.26
N ALA A 256 -13.76 -8.24 -8.66
CA ALA A 256 -13.72 -6.83 -8.98
C ALA A 256 -13.87 -6.02 -7.69
N THR A 257 -12.84 -5.26 -7.32
CA THR A 257 -12.84 -4.34 -6.18
C THR A 257 -12.92 -2.91 -6.68
N THR A 258 -14.07 -2.28 -6.46
CA THR A 258 -14.33 -0.88 -6.80
C THR A 258 -14.01 0.01 -5.60
N VAL A 259 -13.09 0.96 -5.77
CA VAL A 259 -12.78 2.01 -4.79
C VAL A 259 -13.32 3.32 -5.31
N GLU A 260 -14.26 3.93 -4.57
CA GLU A 260 -14.90 5.19 -4.93
C GLU A 260 -14.69 6.22 -3.82
N TRP A 261 -14.14 7.38 -4.17
CA TRP A 261 -13.92 8.49 -3.25
C TRP A 261 -14.39 9.80 -3.87
N SER A 262 -14.59 10.81 -3.03
CA SER A 262 -14.94 12.16 -3.48
C SER A 262 -14.17 13.20 -2.71
N ASP A 263 -13.86 14.29 -3.40
CA ASP A 263 -13.26 15.49 -2.81
C ASP A 263 -13.79 16.76 -3.51
N SER A 264 -13.16 17.90 -3.27
CA SER A 264 -13.55 19.17 -3.90
C SER A 264 -13.38 19.21 -5.42
N GLY A 265 -12.61 18.29 -5.99
CA GLY A 265 -12.42 18.13 -7.43
C GLY A 265 -13.52 17.29 -8.08
N GLY A 266 -14.16 16.37 -7.36
CA GLY A 266 -15.25 15.55 -7.89
C GLY A 266 -15.34 14.18 -7.24
N THR A 267 -16.01 13.25 -7.93
CA THR A 267 -16.10 11.83 -7.55
C THR A 267 -15.25 11.01 -8.51
N TYR A 268 -14.50 10.07 -7.96
CA TYR A 268 -13.57 9.22 -8.69
C TYR A 268 -13.87 7.76 -8.36
N ARG A 269 -13.60 6.89 -9.32
CA ARG A 269 -13.82 5.46 -9.18
C ARG A 269 -12.79 4.68 -9.98
N ASP A 270 -12.08 3.81 -9.28
CA ASP A 270 -11.18 2.84 -9.89
C ASP A 270 -11.66 1.42 -9.54
N THR A 271 -11.54 0.49 -10.49
CA THR A 271 -11.92 -0.92 -10.30
C THR A 271 -10.76 -1.84 -10.62
N PHE A 272 -10.41 -2.70 -9.67
CA PHE A 272 -9.28 -3.63 -9.76
C PHE A 272 -9.82 -5.04 -9.83
N TYR A 273 -9.37 -5.83 -10.79
CA TYR A 273 -9.84 -7.18 -11.05
C TYR A 273 -8.75 -8.16 -10.67
N VAL A 274 -9.00 -8.98 -9.65
CA VAL A 274 -8.04 -9.91 -9.08
C VAL A 274 -8.48 -11.34 -9.34
N ASP A 275 -7.56 -12.19 -9.78
CA ASP A 275 -7.78 -13.63 -9.91
C ASP A 275 -7.84 -14.28 -8.52
N GLU A 276 -8.99 -14.84 -8.15
CA GLU A 276 -9.18 -15.53 -6.86
C GLU A 276 -8.87 -17.03 -6.96
N ASP A 277 -8.68 -17.56 -8.17
CA ASP A 277 -8.21 -18.93 -8.40
C ASP A 277 -6.67 -19.04 -8.27
N ASP A 278 -5.98 -17.90 -8.18
CA ASP A 278 -4.53 -17.77 -8.11
C ASP A 278 -4.07 -17.48 -6.67
N GLU A 279 -3.12 -18.26 -6.15
CA GLU A 279 -2.64 -18.10 -4.77
C GLU A 279 -1.98 -16.74 -4.52
N ASP A 280 -1.40 -16.13 -5.56
CA ASP A 280 -0.77 -14.81 -5.50
C ASP A 280 -1.78 -13.66 -5.68
N HIS A 281 -3.05 -13.99 -5.89
CA HIS A 281 -4.15 -13.04 -6.11
C HIS A 281 -3.77 -11.99 -7.15
N ARG A 282 -3.33 -12.45 -8.34
CA ARG A 282 -2.80 -11.57 -9.39
C ARG A 282 -3.82 -10.53 -9.84
N LEU A 283 -3.36 -9.28 -9.97
CA LEU A 283 -4.12 -8.20 -10.58
C LEU A 283 -4.17 -8.40 -12.10
N LEU A 284 -5.35 -8.67 -12.64
CA LEU A 284 -5.57 -8.98 -14.05
C LEU A 284 -5.90 -7.74 -14.89
N ARG A 285 -6.64 -6.80 -14.30
CA ARG A 285 -7.14 -5.59 -14.95
C ARG A 285 -7.32 -4.47 -13.95
N TRP A 286 -7.12 -3.25 -14.40
CA TRP A 286 -7.38 -2.03 -13.63
C TRP A 286 -8.10 -1.01 -14.52
N ASP A 287 -9.36 -0.73 -14.19
CA ASP A 287 -10.15 0.34 -14.79
C ASP A 287 -10.03 1.60 -13.95
N ARG A 288 -9.75 2.73 -14.58
CA ARG A 288 -9.37 3.97 -13.91
C ARG A 288 -10.43 5.05 -14.02
N HIS A 289 -10.45 5.95 -13.04
CA HIS A 289 -11.35 7.11 -13.03
C HIS A 289 -11.11 8.08 -14.20
N ASP A 290 -9.93 8.06 -14.82
CA ASP A 290 -9.59 8.86 -16.00
C ASP A 290 -10.14 8.28 -17.31
N GLY A 291 -10.91 7.18 -17.23
CA GLY A 291 -11.42 6.45 -18.40
C GLY A 291 -10.39 5.50 -19.02
N GLY A 292 -9.17 5.50 -18.49
CA GLY A 292 -8.10 4.58 -18.85
C GLY A 292 -8.32 3.17 -18.32
N GLN A 293 -7.51 2.26 -18.82
CA GLN A 293 -7.51 0.86 -18.40
C GLN A 293 -6.12 0.28 -18.58
N PHE A 294 -5.73 -0.62 -17.68
CA PHE A 294 -4.56 -1.48 -17.80
C PHE A 294 -4.98 -2.94 -17.76
N LEU A 295 -4.52 -3.73 -18.73
CA LEU A 295 -4.76 -5.17 -18.83
C LEU A 295 -3.43 -5.89 -18.67
N LEU A 296 -3.38 -6.89 -17.79
CA LEU A 296 -2.19 -7.72 -17.61
C LEU A 296 -1.89 -8.46 -18.92
N SER A 297 -0.66 -8.32 -19.39
CA SER A 297 -0.19 -8.82 -20.69
C SER A 297 0.90 -9.88 -20.50
N GLU A 298 1.84 -9.62 -19.58
CA GLU A 298 2.99 -10.49 -19.34
C GLU A 298 3.28 -10.58 -17.84
N LEU A 299 3.77 -11.74 -17.41
CA LEU A 299 4.17 -11.99 -16.03
C LEU A 299 5.48 -12.77 -15.98
N TYR A 300 6.42 -12.29 -15.17
CA TYR A 300 7.73 -12.89 -14.99
C TYR A 300 8.08 -13.02 -13.52
N TYR A 301 8.73 -14.13 -13.15
CA TYR A 301 9.45 -14.26 -11.88
C TYR A 301 10.94 -14.36 -12.16
N SER A 302 11.68 -13.30 -11.84
CA SER A 302 13.03 -13.09 -12.34
C SER A 302 13.97 -12.49 -11.31
N ASP A 303 15.21 -12.97 -11.29
CA ASP A 303 16.34 -12.38 -10.57
C ASP A 303 17.00 -11.27 -11.43
N TYR A 304 16.20 -10.31 -11.91
CA TYR A 304 16.57 -9.38 -12.98
C TYR A 304 17.89 -8.62 -12.74
N TRP A 305 18.31 -8.44 -11.48
CA TRP A 305 19.60 -7.82 -11.12
C TRP A 305 20.82 -8.60 -11.63
N ASN A 306 20.69 -9.91 -11.89
CA ASN A 306 21.72 -10.75 -12.49
C ASN A 306 21.67 -10.75 -14.04
N GLN A 307 20.69 -10.08 -14.64
CA GLN A 307 20.42 -10.09 -16.08
C GLN A 307 20.73 -8.73 -16.73
N ASN A 308 21.84 -8.11 -16.33
CA ASN A 308 22.24 -6.76 -16.75
C ASN A 308 23.14 -6.73 -18.00
N GLN A 309 23.32 -7.86 -18.67
CA GLN A 309 24.14 -7.96 -19.89
C GLN A 309 23.41 -7.39 -21.11
N THR A 310 24.16 -6.86 -22.07
CA THR A 310 23.59 -6.31 -23.32
C THR A 310 22.77 -7.38 -24.05
N GLY A 311 21.51 -7.04 -24.37
CA GLY A 311 20.60 -7.95 -25.07
C GLY A 311 19.85 -8.93 -24.17
N ALA A 312 20.07 -8.90 -22.84
CA ALA A 312 19.26 -9.67 -21.91
C ALA A 312 17.77 -9.33 -22.04
N ARG A 313 16.93 -10.34 -21.83
CA ARG A 313 15.47 -10.27 -21.89
C ARG A 313 14.92 -11.08 -20.73
N LEU A 314 13.84 -10.59 -20.12
CA LEU A 314 13.08 -11.39 -19.18
C LEU A 314 12.55 -12.62 -19.91
N THR A 315 12.66 -13.79 -19.27
CA THR A 315 12.14 -15.05 -19.80
C THR A 315 10.90 -15.43 -19.00
N GLY A 316 9.76 -15.59 -19.66
CA GLY A 316 8.48 -15.87 -19.02
C GLY A 316 7.37 -16.13 -20.02
N SER A 317 6.12 -16.14 -19.55
CA SER A 317 4.95 -16.47 -20.36
C SER A 317 4.11 -15.22 -20.61
N ALA A 318 3.82 -14.92 -21.88
CA ALA A 318 2.71 -14.05 -22.24
C ALA A 318 1.39 -14.71 -21.82
N LEU A 319 0.41 -13.90 -21.43
CA LEU A 319 -0.89 -14.38 -20.93
C LEU A 319 -1.92 -14.54 -22.05
#